data_AF-A0A914R5C8-F1
#
_entry.id   AF-A0A914R5C8-F1
#
_cell.length_a   1.000
_cell.length_b   1.000
_cell.length_c   1.000
_cell.angle_alpha   90.00
_cell.angle_beta   90.00
_cell.angle_gamma   90.00
#
_symmetry.space_group_name_H-M   'P 1'
#
loop_
_entity.id
_entity.type
_entity.pdbx_description
1 polymer ?
#
loop_
_entity_poly.entity_id
_entity_poly.type
_entity_poly.pdbx_seq_one_letter_code
_entity_poly.pdbx_strand_id
1 'polypeptide(L)'
;MNAAIAAPGGMIVGDPRMVKLVHAHRVGMKALETMGNRNHDDNRSYAKIFQNPAYADDVRWLFSIAVKLGGVFTQSFCEVAARSIASPFVLFSLAVESTK
;
A
#
# COMPACT_ATOMS: atom_id res chain seq x y z
N MET A 1 3.08 -26.56 -32.23
CA MET A 1 2.68 -27.00 -30.87
C MET A 1 3.86 -26.62 -29.97
N ASN A 2 3.85 -25.61 -29.09
CA ASN A 2 2.80 -25.01 -28.27
C ASN A 2 3.03 -23.50 -28.15
N ALA A 3 1.97 -22.71 -28.34
CA ALA A 3 1.98 -21.30 -28.00
C ALA A 3 1.76 -21.17 -26.49
N ALA A 4 2.72 -20.56 -25.78
CA ALA A 4 2.52 -20.15 -24.40
C ALA A 4 1.49 -19.02 -24.40
N ILE A 5 0.24 -19.36 -24.05
CA ILE A 5 -0.80 -18.40 -23.73
C ILE A 5 -0.42 -17.68 -22.44
N ALA A 6 0.17 -16.50 -22.57
CA ALA A 6 0.35 -15.58 -21.45
C ALA A 6 -1.03 -15.07 -21.02
N ALA A 7 -1.52 -15.57 -19.88
CA ALA A 7 -2.70 -15.02 -19.23
C ALA A 7 -2.45 -13.56 -18.81
N PRO A 8 -3.39 -12.63 -19.05
CA PRO A 8 -3.26 -11.24 -18.61
C PRO A 8 -3.49 -11.19 -17.10
N GLY A 9 -2.43 -11.36 -16.31
CA GLY A 9 -2.51 -11.36 -14.85
C GLY A 9 -1.49 -12.25 -14.13
N GLY A 10 -0.42 -12.66 -14.80
CA GLY A 10 0.59 -13.55 -14.22
C GLY A 10 1.29 -12.94 -13.01
N MET A 11 0.82 -13.26 -11.81
CA MET A 11 1.69 -13.32 -10.64
C MET A 11 2.88 -14.20 -11.02
N ILE A 12 4.08 -13.63 -11.01
CA ILE A 12 5.33 -14.36 -11.24
C ILE A 12 5.61 -15.28 -10.04
N VAL A 13 4.86 -16.39 -10.00
CA VAL A 13 5.06 -17.50 -9.08
C VAL A 13 6.35 -18.20 -9.50
N GLY A 14 7.48 -17.82 -8.88
CA GLY A 14 8.76 -18.47 -9.15
C GLY A 14 10.01 -17.80 -8.57
N ASP A 15 10.00 -16.48 -8.32
CA ASP A 15 11.16 -15.78 -7.72
C ASP A 15 11.04 -15.75 -6.18
N PRO A 16 12.02 -16.32 -5.42
CA PRO A 16 12.06 -16.22 -3.96
C PRO A 16 11.98 -14.79 -3.42
N ARG A 17 12.40 -13.79 -4.20
CA ARG A 17 12.30 -12.36 -3.84
C ARG A 17 10.85 -11.87 -3.87
N MET A 18 10.04 -12.39 -4.78
CA MET A 18 8.62 -12.05 -4.88
C MET A 18 7.83 -12.59 -3.71
N VAL A 19 8.16 -13.79 -3.24
CA VAL A 19 7.56 -14.36 -2.02
C VAL A 19 7.81 -13.44 -0.82
N LYS A 20 9.03 -12.92 -0.66
CA LYS A 20 9.36 -11.97 0.41
C LYS A 20 8.58 -10.66 0.28
N LEU A 21 8.42 -10.12 -0.92
CA LEU A 21 7.64 -8.90 -1.18
C LEU A 21 6.16 -9.09 -0.85
N VAL A 22 5.57 -10.24 -1.22
CA VAL A 22 4.17 -10.58 -0.85
C VAL A 22 4.00 -10.64 0.66
N HIS A 23 4.96 -11.25 1.38
CA HIS A 23 4.90 -11.28 2.85
C HIS A 23 5.03 -9.89 3.47
N ALA A 24 5.99 -9.08 3.00
CA ALA A 24 6.15 -7.70 3.47
C ALA A 24 4.88 -6.87 3.23
N HIS A 25 4.27 -6.99 2.04
CA HIS A 25 3.01 -6.34 1.72
C HIS A 25 1.89 -6.77 2.69
N ARG A 26 1.71 -8.09 2.90
CA ARG A 26 0.67 -8.60 3.82
C ARG A 26 0.82 -8.08 5.24
N VAL A 27 2.05 -8.03 5.77
CA VAL A 27 2.30 -7.50 7.11
C VAL A 27 2.06 -5.99 7.16
N GLY A 28 2.52 -5.25 6.14
CA GLY A 28 2.28 -3.82 6.01
C GLY A 28 0.80 -3.47 5.93
N MET A 29 0.01 -4.25 5.20
CA MET A 29 -1.46 -4.08 5.13
C MET A 29 -2.11 -4.21 6.51
N LYS A 30 -1.75 -5.22 7.30
CA LYS A 30 -2.26 -5.37 8.68
C LYS A 30 -1.86 -4.20 9.59
N ALA A 31 -0.64 -3.68 9.43
CA ALA A 31 -0.19 -2.52 10.17
C ALA A 31 -1.00 -1.27 9.80
N LEU A 32 -1.28 -1.09 8.50
CA LEU A 32 -2.12 -0.01 7.99
C LEU A 32 -3.55 -0.10 8.54
N GLU A 33 -4.16 -1.29 8.54
CA GLU A 33 -5.48 -1.52 9.13
C GLU A 33 -5.52 -1.20 10.64
N THR A 34 -4.47 -1.59 11.36
CA THR A 34 -4.34 -1.31 12.80
C THR A 34 -4.24 0.20 13.05
N MET A 35 -3.53 0.93 12.17
CA MET A 35 -3.43 2.39 12.23
C MET A 35 -4.82 3.05 12.03
N GLY A 36 -5.59 2.56 11.06
CA GLY A 36 -6.97 3.03 10.85
C GLY A 36 -7.87 2.82 12.06
N ASN A 37 -7.73 1.68 12.75
CA ASN A 37 -8.50 1.39 13.95
C ASN A 37 -8.10 2.29 15.13
N ARG A 38 -6.80 2.62 15.26
CA ARG A 38 -6.28 3.55 16.28
C ARG A 38 -6.70 5.00 16.03
N ASN A 39 -6.94 5.39 14.78
CA ASN A 39 -7.47 6.72 14.47
C ASN A 39 -8.88 6.96 15.03
N HIS A 40 -9.61 5.90 15.38
CA HIS A 40 -10.94 6.01 15.96
C HIS A 40 -10.93 6.33 17.46
N ASP A 41 -9.85 6.01 18.18
CA ASP A 41 -9.85 5.97 19.64
C ASP A 41 -9.32 7.26 20.29
N ASP A 42 -8.19 7.86 19.86
CA ASP A 42 -7.60 8.92 20.73
C ASP A 42 -6.58 9.93 20.15
N ASN A 43 -6.62 10.31 18.87
CA ASN A 43 -5.64 11.32 18.39
C ASN A 43 -6.13 12.23 17.25
N ARG A 44 -7.08 13.10 17.57
CA ARG A 44 -7.67 14.05 16.60
C ARG A 44 -6.82 15.29 16.32
N SER A 45 -5.75 15.58 17.09
CA SER A 45 -5.25 16.95 17.18
C SER A 45 -3.91 17.22 16.47
N TYR A 46 -2.94 16.30 16.50
CA TYR A 46 -1.57 16.60 16.03
C TYR A 46 -1.26 16.14 14.59
N ALA A 47 -1.89 15.06 14.10
CA ALA A 47 -1.61 14.53 12.76
C ALA A 47 -2.26 15.33 11.61
N LYS A 48 -3.20 16.24 11.92
CA LYS A 48 -3.94 17.04 10.92
C LYS A 48 -3.20 18.30 10.43
N ILE A 49 -2.08 18.66 11.08
CA ILE A 49 -1.36 19.93 10.83
C ILE A 49 0.05 19.68 10.27
N PHE A 50 0.62 18.48 10.46
CA PHE A 50 1.95 18.15 9.93
C PHE A 50 1.87 17.64 8.50
N GLN A 51 2.63 18.30 7.60
CA GLN A 51 2.74 17.92 6.19
C GLN A 51 3.40 16.54 6.00
N ASN A 52 4.25 16.12 6.94
CA ASN A 52 4.92 14.81 6.90
C ASN A 52 4.79 14.09 8.26
N PRO A 53 3.72 13.32 8.48
CA PRO A 53 3.61 12.49 9.68
C PRO A 53 4.69 11.40 9.66
N ALA A 54 5.14 10.94 10.84
CA ALA A 54 6.24 9.99 10.98
C ALA A 54 6.06 8.68 10.18
N TYR A 55 4.81 8.28 9.90
CA TYR A 55 4.48 7.07 9.14
C TYR A 55 4.48 7.25 7.62
N ALA A 56 4.66 8.48 7.09
CA ALA A 56 4.47 8.77 5.68
C ALA A 56 5.45 8.03 4.76
N ASP A 57 6.71 7.90 5.20
CA ASP A 57 7.75 7.19 4.45
C ASP A 57 7.46 5.69 4.38
N ASP A 58 7.04 5.09 5.49
CA ASP A 58 6.66 3.67 5.55
C ASP A 58 5.47 3.35 4.64
N VAL A 59 4.48 4.24 4.60
CA VAL A 59 3.30 4.10 3.73
C VAL A 59 3.69 4.20 2.25
N ARG A 60 4.53 5.17 1.88
CA ARG A 60 5.03 5.31 0.49
C ARG A 60 5.88 4.10 0.07
N TRP A 61 6.72 3.59 0.98
CA TRP A 61 7.47 2.36 0.73
C TRP A 61 6.55 1.15 0.54
N LEU A 62 5.50 1.00 1.35
CA LEU A 62 4.50 -0.06 1.21
C LEU A 62 3.74 0.05 -0.12
N PHE A 63 3.39 1.26 -0.55
CA PHE A 63 2.77 1.50 -1.87
C PHE A 63 3.70 1.07 -3.00
N SER A 64 5.00 1.38 -2.93
CA SER A 64 5.99 0.93 -3.91
C SER A 64 6.05 -0.61 -4.02
N ILE A 65 5.90 -1.32 -2.90
CA ILE A 65 5.80 -2.79 -2.91
C ILE A 65 4.51 -3.24 -3.62
N ALA A 66 3.37 -2.64 -3.30
CA ALA A 66 2.09 -2.97 -3.94
C ALA A 66 2.16 -2.81 -5.46
N VAL A 67 2.73 -1.69 -5.94
CA VAL A 67 2.95 -1.43 -7.37
C VAL A 67 3.83 -2.50 -8.02
N LYS A 68 4.93 -2.92 -7.37
CA LYS A 68 5.81 -3.99 -7.86
C LYS A 68 5.13 -5.35 -7.93
N LEU A 69 4.19 -5.62 -7.04
CA LEU A 69 3.42 -6.87 -7.01
C LEU A 69 2.27 -6.88 -8.04
N GLY A 70 1.82 -5.70 -8.47
CA GLY A 70 0.85 -5.52 -9.56
C GLY A 70 -0.52 -5.02 -9.12
N GLY A 71 -1.40 -4.80 -10.09
CA GLY A 71 -2.64 -4.03 -9.93
C GLY A 71 -3.57 -4.50 -8.80
N VAL A 72 -3.69 -5.81 -8.56
CA VAL A 72 -4.54 -6.34 -7.47
C VAL A 72 -4.03 -5.91 -6.09
N PHE A 73 -2.71 -5.91 -5.90
CA PHE A 73 -2.10 -5.46 -4.64
C PHE A 73 -2.21 -3.94 -4.49
N THR A 74 -1.99 -3.19 -5.58
CA THR A 74 -2.15 -1.73 -5.60
C THR A 74 -3.57 -1.30 -5.27
N GLN A 75 -4.59 -1.92 -5.88
CA GLN A 75 -5.99 -1.60 -5.60
C GLN A 75 -6.33 -1.89 -4.13
N SER A 76 -5.97 -3.08 -3.64
CA SER A 76 -6.21 -3.45 -2.23
C SER A 76 -5.52 -2.48 -1.27
N PHE A 77 -4.29 -2.06 -1.56
CA PHE A 77 -3.60 -1.03 -0.80
C PHE A 77 -4.39 0.28 -0.78
N CYS A 78 -4.82 0.78 -1.94
CA CYS A 78 -5.57 2.04 -2.04
C CYS A 78 -6.86 2.03 -1.23
N GLU A 79 -7.63 0.93 -1.28
CA GLU A 79 -8.86 0.76 -0.50
C GLU A 79 -8.60 0.83 1.00
N VAL A 80 -7.55 0.17 1.50
CA VAL A 80 -7.19 0.21 2.92
C VAL A 80 -6.59 1.56 3.33
N ALA A 81 -5.76 2.16 2.48
CA ALA A 81 -5.14 3.45 2.69
C ALA A 81 -6.19 4.56 2.88
N ALA A 82 -7.21 4.60 2.01
CA ALA A 82 -8.28 5.60 2.04
C ALA A 82 -9.04 5.65 3.37
N ARG A 83 -9.21 4.51 4.04
CA ARG A 83 -9.88 4.42 5.35
C ARG A 83 -8.94 4.52 6.55
N SER A 84 -7.64 4.29 6.36
CA SER A 84 -6.69 4.13 7.47
C SER A 84 -5.76 5.32 7.67
N ILE A 85 -5.52 6.12 6.63
CA ILE A 85 -4.61 7.27 6.69
C ILE A 85 -5.42 8.53 7.00
N ALA A 86 -5.15 9.16 8.14
CA ALA A 86 -5.83 10.40 8.53
C ALA A 86 -5.25 11.66 7.86
N SER A 87 -3.98 11.63 7.44
CA SER A 87 -3.31 12.80 6.86
C SER A 87 -3.71 13.00 5.39
N PRO A 88 -4.30 14.15 5.03
CA PRO A 88 -4.69 14.43 3.65
C PRO A 88 -3.49 14.60 2.71
N PHE A 89 -2.34 15.08 3.22
CA PHE A 89 -1.13 15.26 2.42
C PHE A 89 -0.56 13.92 1.94
N VAL A 90 -0.53 12.92 2.83
CA VAL A 90 -0.08 11.57 2.48
C VAL A 90 -1.00 10.95 1.42
N LEU A 91 -2.32 11.06 1.60
CA LEU A 91 -3.28 10.58 0.61
C LEU A 91 -3.11 11.27 -0.75
N PHE A 92 -2.91 12.59 -0.77
CA PHE A 92 -2.66 13.35 -2.00
C PHE A 92 -1.37 12.88 -2.69
N SER A 93 -0.27 12.72 -1.93
CA SER A 93 0.98 12.22 -2.49
C SER A 93 0.83 10.83 -3.12
N LEU A 94 0.10 9.93 -2.46
CA LEU A 94 -0.17 8.59 -3.01
C LEU A 94 -1.04 8.64 -4.27
N ALA A 95 -2.06 9.50 -4.30
CA ALA A 95 -2.89 9.68 -5.49
C ALA A 95 -2.06 10.15 -6.70
N VAL A 96 -1.20 11.15 -6.50
CA VAL A 96 -0.28 11.65 -7.54
C VAL A 96 0.75 10.60 -7.95
N GLU A 97 1.21 9.77 -7.02
CA GLU A 97 2.15 8.68 -7.33
C GLU A 97 1.47 7.55 -8.12
N SER A 98 0.19 7.28 -7.87
CA SER A 98 -0.58 6.22 -8.54
C SER A 98 -0.90 6.50 -10.01
N THR A 99 -0.80 7.76 -10.44
CA THR A 99 -1.01 8.17 -11.84
C THR A 99 0.27 8.11 -12.69
N LYS A 100 1.40 7.76 -12.10
CA LYS A 100 2.70 7.62 -12.79
C LYS A 100 2.90 6.19 -13.27
#